data_AF-A0A8J6F269-F1
#
_entry.id   AF-A0A8J6F269-F1
#
_cell.length_a   1.000
_cell.length_b   1.000
_cell.length_c   1.000
_cell.angle_alpha   90.00
_cell.angle_beta   90.00
_cell.angle_gamma   90.00
#
_symmetry.space_group_name_H-M   'P 1'
#
loop_
_entity.id
_entity.type
_entity.pdbx_description
1 polymer ?
#
loop_
_entity_poly.entity_id
_entity_poly.type
_entity_poly.pdbx_seq_one_letter_code
_entity_poly.pdbx_strand_id
1 'polypeptide(L)'
;MFSKSFQMDGTRPFIASSPTNGKETVEENWLSKDPYDDHYGDVHYYNYMTDCWNWTSYPKPRLASEYGFQSWPSFSTIHKVSVPEDWSYSSNFSSHRQHHESGNEQMMFQAALHYKMPVNKDPMKQFHDTLYLTQSMEASGKCFIITPEISLPRQQ
;
A
#
# COMPACT_ATOMS: atom_id res chain seq x y z
N MET A 1 23.39 -5.13 22.24
CA MET A 1 21.92 -4.91 22.35
C MET A 1 21.16 -6.23 22.23
N PHE A 2 21.45 -7.05 21.21
CA PHE A 2 20.74 -8.30 20.92
C PHE A 2 20.92 -9.44 21.93
N SER A 3 22.09 -9.53 22.59
CA SER A 3 22.34 -10.54 23.63
C SER A 3 21.41 -10.41 24.84
N LYS A 4 20.91 -9.20 25.14
CA LYS A 4 19.97 -8.97 26.25
C LYS A 4 18.55 -9.45 25.95
N SER A 5 18.14 -9.47 24.68
CA SER A 5 16.82 -9.97 24.27
C SER A 5 16.68 -11.45 24.63
N PHE A 6 17.59 -12.29 24.13
CA PHE A 6 17.61 -13.73 24.41
C PHE A 6 17.85 -14.07 25.89
N GLN A 7 18.48 -13.16 26.63
CA GLN A 7 18.70 -13.33 28.07
C GLN A 7 17.42 -13.13 28.90
N MET A 8 16.43 -12.40 28.36
CA MET A 8 15.16 -12.10 29.03
C MET A 8 14.01 -12.97 28.49
N ASP A 9 13.99 -13.25 27.18
CA ASP A 9 12.99 -14.10 26.54
C ASP A 9 13.61 -14.97 25.44
N GLY A 10 13.68 -16.28 25.68
CA GLY A 10 14.13 -17.28 24.71
C GLY A 10 12.99 -18.02 24.00
N THR A 11 11.73 -17.63 24.24
CA THR A 11 10.55 -18.34 23.70
C THR A 11 10.10 -17.81 22.35
N ARG A 12 10.54 -16.61 21.97
CA ARG A 12 10.16 -15.93 20.72
C ARG A 12 11.38 -15.66 19.84
N PRO A 13 11.23 -15.77 18.51
CA PRO A 13 12.30 -15.38 17.60
C PRO A 13 12.54 -13.87 17.68
N PHE A 14 13.79 -13.47 17.48
CA PHE A 14 14.20 -12.09 17.35
C PHE A 14 14.77 -11.86 15.95
N ILE A 15 14.30 -10.81 15.27
CA ILE A 15 14.85 -10.32 14.01
C ILE A 15 15.37 -8.89 14.20
N ALA A 16 16.50 -8.56 13.57
CA ALA A 16 17.18 -7.29 13.79
C ALA A 16 16.54 -6.11 13.05
N SER A 17 15.81 -6.39 11.97
CA SER A 17 15.15 -5.42 11.10
C SER A 17 13.95 -6.07 10.39
N SER A 18 13.14 -5.26 9.73
CA SER A 18 12.15 -5.66 8.72
C SER A 18 12.20 -4.61 7.59
N PRO A 19 12.39 -5.00 6.32
CA PRO A 19 12.60 -6.37 5.85
C PRO A 19 13.95 -6.97 6.32
N THR A 20 14.06 -8.30 6.33
CA THR A 20 15.30 -9.03 6.63
C THR A 20 15.35 -10.38 5.93
N ASN A 21 16.55 -10.91 5.71
CA ASN A 21 16.75 -12.29 5.28
C ASN A 21 16.84 -13.27 6.48
N GLY A 22 16.58 -12.79 7.69
CA GLY A 22 16.52 -13.61 8.91
C GLY A 22 17.89 -14.20 9.27
N LYS A 23 17.99 -15.54 9.26
CA LYS A 23 19.26 -16.22 9.58
C LYS A 23 20.39 -15.84 8.64
N GLU A 24 20.09 -15.69 7.35
CA GLU A 24 21.08 -15.27 6.35
C GLU A 24 21.66 -13.89 6.71
N THR A 25 20.81 -12.95 7.14
CA THR A 25 21.28 -11.65 7.63
C THR A 25 22.24 -11.79 8.82
N VAL A 26 22.03 -12.76 9.72
CA VAL A 26 22.95 -13.03 10.84
C VAL A 26 24.29 -13.56 10.35
N GLU A 27 24.28 -14.47 9.38
CA GLU A 27 25.49 -15.02 8.75
C GLU A 27 26.28 -13.95 7.98
N GLU A 28 25.57 -12.94 7.44
CA GLU A 28 26.16 -11.76 6.79
C GLU A 28 26.54 -10.64 7.78
N ASN A 29 26.73 -10.95 9.06
CA ASN A 29 27.08 -9.98 10.11
C ASN A 29 26.03 -8.87 10.33
N TRP A 30 24.76 -9.26 10.34
CA TRP A 30 23.58 -8.44 10.68
C TRP A 30 23.15 -7.41 9.65
N LEU A 31 23.90 -7.26 8.56
CA LEU A 31 23.55 -6.37 7.45
C LEU A 31 23.60 -7.19 6.17
N SER A 32 22.42 -7.56 5.67
CA SER A 32 22.37 -8.37 4.47
C SER A 32 22.81 -7.58 3.24
N LYS A 33 23.44 -8.25 2.27
CA LYS A 33 23.81 -7.64 0.98
C LYS A 33 22.60 -7.17 0.20
N ASP A 34 21.51 -7.94 0.25
CA ASP A 34 20.22 -7.60 -0.35
C ASP A 34 19.08 -8.03 0.58
N PRO A 35 18.60 -7.13 1.46
CA PRO A 35 17.48 -7.41 2.36
C PRO A 35 16.12 -7.60 1.66
N TYR A 36 16.03 -7.38 0.34
CA TYR A 36 14.82 -7.56 -0.45
C TYR A 36 14.85 -8.87 -1.28
N ASP A 37 15.75 -9.81 -0.95
CA ASP A 37 15.81 -11.11 -1.62
C ASP A 37 14.59 -11.98 -1.28
N ASP A 38 13.70 -12.16 -2.25
CA ASP A 38 12.48 -12.98 -2.17
C ASP A 38 12.73 -14.42 -1.69
N HIS A 39 13.96 -14.94 -1.78
CA HIS A 39 14.27 -16.32 -1.35
C HIS A 39 14.37 -16.48 0.17
N TYR A 40 14.50 -15.37 0.94
CA TYR A 40 14.69 -15.37 2.39
C TYR A 40 13.67 -14.46 3.11
N GLY A 41 13.62 -14.63 4.45
CA GLY A 41 12.83 -13.84 5.41
C GLY A 41 11.56 -13.14 4.91
N ASP A 42 11.52 -11.81 5.00
CA ASP A 42 10.35 -10.98 4.67
C ASP A 42 10.68 -9.81 3.74
N VAL A 43 9.70 -9.42 2.90
CA VAL A 43 9.85 -8.35 1.90
C VAL A 43 8.76 -7.30 2.07
N HIS A 44 9.14 -6.03 1.89
CA HIS A 44 8.23 -4.90 1.75
C HIS A 44 8.09 -4.55 0.27
N TYR A 45 6.87 -4.38 -0.24
CA TYR A 45 6.68 -4.04 -1.66
C TYR A 45 5.66 -2.93 -1.88
N TYR A 46 6.10 -1.87 -2.55
CA TYR A 46 5.29 -0.72 -2.94
C TYR A 46 5.59 -0.34 -4.39
N ASN A 47 4.56 -0.34 -5.24
CA ASN A 47 4.68 0.08 -6.63
C ASN A 47 3.42 0.82 -7.06
N TYR A 48 3.58 2.10 -7.38
CA TYR A 48 2.47 2.99 -7.72
C TYR A 48 2.35 3.26 -9.23
N MET A 49 3.29 2.73 -10.03
CA MET A 49 3.41 3.01 -11.46
C MET A 49 3.01 1.83 -12.33
N THR A 50 3.22 0.60 -11.85
CA THR A 50 2.80 -0.61 -12.56
C THR A 50 1.32 -0.86 -12.31
N ASP A 51 0.63 -1.38 -13.34
CA ASP A 51 -0.76 -1.81 -13.22
C ASP A 51 -0.93 -2.80 -12.07
N CYS A 52 -1.69 -2.40 -11.04
CA CYS A 52 -1.93 -3.22 -9.86
C CYS A 52 -2.72 -4.50 -10.12
N TRP A 53 -3.39 -4.64 -11.27
CA TRP A 53 -4.08 -5.86 -11.69
C TRP A 53 -3.13 -6.86 -12.37
N ASN A 54 -1.94 -6.42 -12.79
CA ASN A 54 -0.92 -7.31 -13.33
C ASN A 54 -0.18 -8.04 -12.20
N TRP A 55 -0.75 -9.14 -11.75
CA TRP A 55 -0.21 -9.95 -10.65
C TRP A 55 1.19 -10.49 -10.90
N THR A 56 1.61 -10.63 -12.17
CA THR A 56 2.96 -11.13 -12.52
C THR A 56 4.06 -10.15 -12.16
N SER A 57 3.72 -8.88 -11.89
CA SER A 57 4.66 -7.83 -11.50
C SER A 57 5.05 -7.87 -10.01
N TYR A 58 4.30 -8.60 -9.19
CA TYR A 58 4.58 -8.70 -7.75
C TYR A 58 5.69 -9.71 -7.46
N PRO A 59 6.58 -9.41 -6.49
CA PRO A 59 7.54 -10.38 -5.98
C PRO A 59 6.83 -11.60 -5.38
N LYS A 60 7.56 -12.71 -5.26
CA LYS A 60 7.04 -13.94 -4.64
C LYS A 60 7.86 -14.27 -3.40
N PRO A 61 7.80 -13.42 -2.36
CA PRO A 61 8.65 -13.57 -1.18
C PRO A 61 8.19 -14.75 -0.31
N ARG A 62 9.05 -15.18 0.61
CA ARG A 62 8.69 -16.16 1.64
C ARG A 62 7.59 -15.62 2.58
N LEU A 63 7.64 -14.32 2.89
CA LEU A 63 6.64 -13.59 3.66
C LEU A 63 6.57 -12.15 3.16
N ALA A 64 5.37 -11.64 2.89
CA ALA A 64 5.14 -10.22 2.59
C ALA A 64 4.66 -9.52 3.86
N SER A 65 5.56 -8.82 4.56
CA SER A 65 5.27 -8.15 5.84
C SER A 65 4.66 -6.76 5.64
N GLU A 66 5.00 -6.08 4.54
CA GLU A 66 4.42 -4.80 4.16
C GLU A 66 4.12 -4.73 2.67
N TYR A 67 2.92 -4.24 2.35
CA TYR A 67 2.47 -3.94 1.00
C TYR A 67 1.23 -3.05 1.08
N GLY A 68 0.99 -2.22 0.07
CA GLY A 68 -0.25 -1.45 0.05
C GLY A 68 -0.34 -0.39 -1.04
N PHE A 69 -1.59 0.03 -1.25
CA PHE A 69 -1.95 1.20 -2.03
C PHE A 69 -2.56 2.24 -1.10
N GLN A 70 -2.51 3.51 -1.51
CA GLN A 70 -3.12 4.60 -0.78
C GLN A 70 -4.60 4.76 -1.19
N SER A 71 -5.44 5.18 -0.25
CA SER A 71 -6.78 5.70 -0.52
C SER A 71 -7.07 6.89 0.39
N TRP A 72 -8.07 7.68 0.01
CA TRP A 72 -8.62 8.68 0.94
C TRP A 72 -9.64 8.04 1.89
N PRO A 73 -9.70 8.50 3.15
CA PRO A 73 -10.76 8.08 4.07
C PRO A 73 -12.14 8.53 3.58
N SER A 74 -13.19 7.97 4.20
CA SER A 74 -14.57 8.37 3.90
C SER A 74 -14.82 9.84 4.26
N PHE A 75 -15.82 10.44 3.61
CA PHE A 75 -16.23 11.82 3.89
C PHE A 75 -16.60 12.04 5.36
N SER A 76 -17.23 11.06 6.02
CA SER A 76 -17.58 11.13 7.44
C SER A 76 -16.36 11.37 8.35
N THR A 77 -15.19 10.86 7.98
CA THR A 77 -13.93 11.13 8.70
C THR A 77 -13.40 12.52 8.38
N ILE A 78 -13.41 12.92 7.10
CA ILE A 78 -12.93 14.23 6.65
C ILE A 78 -13.76 15.36 7.25
N HIS A 79 -15.09 15.26 7.19
CA HIS A 79 -16.06 16.23 7.69
C HIS A 79 -15.85 16.62 9.16
N LYS A 80 -15.27 15.74 9.99
CA LYS A 80 -15.00 16.03 11.41
C LYS A 80 -13.87 17.04 11.61
N VAL A 81 -13.05 17.27 10.59
CA VAL A 81 -11.79 18.03 10.68
C VAL A 81 -11.60 19.02 9.53
N SER A 82 -12.68 19.36 8.81
CA SER A 82 -12.64 20.25 7.65
C SER A 82 -13.94 21.06 7.51
N VAL A 83 -13.89 22.11 6.69
CA VAL A 83 -15.03 22.99 6.38
C VAL A 83 -15.48 22.82 4.92
N PRO A 84 -16.66 23.32 4.51
CA PRO A 84 -17.16 23.13 3.15
C PRO A 84 -16.20 23.52 2.02
N GLU A 85 -15.38 24.54 2.23
CA GLU A 85 -14.39 25.03 1.27
C GLU A 85 -13.24 24.04 1.03
N ASP A 86 -13.01 23.11 1.96
CA ASP A 86 -11.96 22.10 1.89
C ASP A 86 -12.36 20.88 1.05
N TRP A 87 -13.66 20.69 0.78
CA TRP A 87 -14.26 19.46 0.24
C TRP A 87 -14.06 19.31 -1.27
N SER A 88 -12.80 19.36 -1.69
CA SER A 88 -12.34 19.07 -3.05
C SER A 88 -11.05 18.26 -2.98
N TYR A 89 -10.85 17.37 -3.96
CA TYR A 89 -9.65 16.55 -4.06
C TYR A 89 -8.36 17.38 -4.27
N SER A 90 -8.51 18.54 -4.92
CA SER A 90 -7.42 19.48 -5.20
C SER A 90 -7.40 20.71 -4.29
N SER A 91 -8.10 20.67 -3.15
CA SER A 91 -8.08 21.77 -2.18
C SER A 91 -6.73 21.87 -1.47
N ASN A 92 -6.40 23.06 -0.96
CA ASN A 92 -5.21 23.25 -0.12
C ASN A 92 -5.23 22.36 1.12
N PHE A 93 -6.41 22.13 1.70
CA PHE A 93 -6.59 21.19 2.82
C PHE A 93 -6.20 19.75 2.42
N SER A 94 -6.71 19.27 1.28
CA SER A 94 -6.43 17.92 0.80
C SER A 94 -4.94 17.74 0.48
N SER A 95 -4.32 18.72 -0.20
CA SER A 95 -2.89 18.72 -0.47
C SER A 95 -2.04 18.80 0.80
N HIS A 96 -2.46 19.59 1.80
CA HIS A 96 -1.74 19.69 3.07
C HIS A 96 -1.77 18.38 3.88
N ARG A 97 -2.89 17.65 3.83
CA ARG A 97 -3.03 16.36 4.53
C ARG A 97 -2.38 15.20 3.80
N GLN A 98 -2.06 15.36 2.51
CA GLN A 98 -1.33 14.37 1.73
C GLN A 98 0.16 14.44 2.08
N HIS A 99 0.65 13.45 2.81
CA HIS A 99 2.06 13.36 3.22
C HIS A 99 2.85 12.32 2.42
N HIS A 100 2.23 11.68 1.43
CA HIS A 100 2.91 10.82 0.46
C HIS A 100 3.21 11.62 -0.81
N GLU A 101 4.46 11.57 -1.26
CA GLU A 101 4.91 12.31 -2.44
C GLU A 101 4.13 11.87 -3.67
N SER A 102 3.49 12.83 -4.34
CA SER A 102 2.62 12.59 -5.49
C SER A 102 1.47 11.60 -5.23
N GLY A 103 1.05 11.42 -3.97
CA GLY A 103 0.09 10.39 -3.60
C GLY A 103 -1.29 10.57 -4.23
N ASN A 104 -1.72 11.82 -4.42
CA ASN A 104 -2.98 12.10 -5.10
C ASN A 104 -2.92 11.75 -6.59
N GLU A 105 -1.82 12.09 -7.26
CA GLU A 105 -1.59 11.73 -8.66
C GLU A 105 -1.51 10.22 -8.84
N GLN A 106 -0.78 9.52 -7.96
CA GLN A 106 -0.62 8.07 -8.00
C GLN A 106 -1.95 7.33 -7.81
N MET A 107 -2.78 7.76 -6.85
CA MET A 107 -4.12 7.18 -6.65
C MET A 107 -4.99 7.33 -7.90
N MET A 108 -4.99 8.53 -8.50
CA MET A 108 -5.80 8.80 -9.69
C MET A 108 -5.28 8.09 -10.93
N PHE A 109 -3.95 7.97 -11.06
CA PHE A 109 -3.32 7.19 -12.13
C PHE A 109 -3.74 5.73 -12.08
N GLN A 110 -3.61 5.06 -10.92
CA GLN A 110 -4.02 3.66 -10.77
C GLN A 110 -5.52 3.47 -11.00
N ALA A 111 -6.35 4.38 -10.49
CA ALA A 111 -7.80 4.31 -10.72
C ALA A 111 -8.14 4.44 -12.22
N ALA A 112 -7.44 5.32 -12.96
CA ALA A 112 -7.70 5.54 -14.38
C ALA A 112 -7.37 4.34 -15.28
N LEU A 113 -6.57 3.37 -14.80
CA LEU A 113 -6.24 2.16 -15.57
C LEU A 113 -7.47 1.25 -15.77
N HIS A 114 -8.36 1.15 -14.77
CA HIS A 114 -9.46 0.17 -14.75
C HIS A 114 -10.85 0.75 -14.47
N TYR A 115 -10.93 2.01 -14.04
CA TYR A 115 -12.18 2.66 -13.68
C TYR A 115 -12.44 3.89 -14.53
N LYS A 116 -13.72 4.24 -14.66
CA LYS A 116 -14.13 5.51 -15.26
C LYS A 116 -13.97 6.62 -14.23
N MET A 117 -13.21 7.65 -14.57
CA MET A 117 -13.03 8.81 -13.70
C MET A 117 -14.36 9.54 -13.47
N PRO A 118 -14.68 9.92 -12.23
CA PRO A 118 -15.92 10.63 -11.93
C PRO A 118 -15.91 12.01 -12.60
N VAL A 119 -16.99 12.31 -13.31
CA VAL A 119 -17.24 13.64 -13.89
C VAL A 119 -18.63 14.07 -13.43
N ASN A 120 -18.67 14.94 -12.43
CA ASN A 120 -19.90 15.50 -11.89
C ASN A 120 -19.85 17.02 -11.85
N LYS A 121 -21.00 17.66 -12.11
CA LYS A 121 -21.15 19.12 -12.01
C LYS A 121 -21.31 19.59 -10.57
N ASP A 122 -21.83 18.74 -9.69
CA ASP A 122 -21.91 19.01 -8.27
C ASP A 122 -20.53 18.73 -7.61
N PRO A 123 -19.86 19.76 -7.06
CA PRO A 123 -18.54 19.59 -6.43
C PRO A 123 -18.55 18.61 -5.27
N MET A 124 -19.65 18.55 -4.49
CA MET A 124 -19.75 17.64 -3.36
C MET A 124 -19.88 16.20 -3.80
N LYS A 125 -20.72 15.96 -4.80
CA LYS A 125 -20.83 14.63 -5.40
C LYS A 125 -19.53 14.23 -6.09
N GLN A 126 -18.85 15.14 -6.79
CA GLN A 126 -17.53 14.90 -7.37
C GLN A 126 -16.52 14.46 -6.30
N PHE A 127 -16.48 15.16 -5.16
CA PHE A 127 -15.59 14.81 -4.06
C PHE A 127 -15.90 13.42 -3.50
N HIS A 128 -17.16 13.15 -3.16
CA HIS A 128 -17.59 11.83 -2.66
C HIS A 128 -17.29 10.69 -3.64
N ASP A 129 -17.60 10.87 -4.93
CA ASP A 129 -17.35 9.87 -5.96
C ASP A 129 -15.83 9.61 -6.10
N THR A 130 -15.00 10.65 -5.95
CA THR A 130 -13.53 10.53 -5.99
C THR A 130 -12.99 9.77 -4.79
N LEU A 131 -13.45 10.09 -3.56
CA LEU A 131 -13.05 9.35 -2.34
C LEU A 131 -13.38 7.85 -2.47
N TYR A 132 -14.62 7.56 -2.90
CA TYR A 132 -15.08 6.19 -3.13
C TYR A 132 -14.23 5.47 -4.18
N LEU A 133 -13.87 6.15 -5.27
CA LEU A 133 -13.03 5.58 -6.31
C LEU A 133 -11.65 5.20 -5.78
N THR A 134 -11.01 6.06 -4.97
CA THR A 134 -9.69 5.73 -4.39
C THR A 134 -9.74 4.50 -3.48
N GLN A 135 -10.82 4.32 -2.70
CA GLN A 135 -11.03 3.14 -1.86
C GLN A 135 -11.29 1.88 -2.68
N SER A 136 -12.05 2.00 -3.77
CA SER A 136 -12.31 0.89 -4.69
C SER A 136 -11.01 0.41 -5.35
N MET A 137 -10.19 1.35 -5.82
CA MET A 137 -8.87 1.06 -6.40
C MET A 137 -7.95 0.37 -5.39
N GLU A 138 -7.86 0.89 -4.16
CA GLU A 138 -7.05 0.28 -3.10
C GLU A 138 -7.48 -1.16 -2.80
N ALA A 139 -8.79 -1.39 -2.64
CA ALA A 139 -9.33 -2.72 -2.36
C ALA A 139 -9.03 -3.71 -3.48
N SER A 140 -9.21 -3.30 -4.74
CA SER A 140 -8.87 -4.14 -5.88
C SER A 140 -7.37 -4.40 -6.00
N GLY A 141 -6.51 -3.38 -5.87
CA GLY A 141 -5.06 -3.56 -5.90
C GLY A 141 -4.56 -4.54 -4.84
N LYS A 142 -5.05 -4.43 -3.60
CA LYS A 142 -4.74 -5.39 -2.53
C LYS A 142 -5.23 -6.81 -2.83
N CYS A 143 -6.38 -6.97 -3.47
CA CYS A 143 -6.92 -8.27 -3.86
C CYS A 143 -5.97 -9.01 -4.83
N PHE A 144 -5.39 -8.30 -5.80
CA PHE A 144 -4.44 -8.88 -6.75
C PHE A 144 -3.07 -9.21 -6.13
N ILE A 145 -2.67 -8.53 -5.04
CA ILE A 145 -1.49 -8.90 -4.25
C ILE A 145 -1.76 -10.20 -3.48
N ILE A 146 -2.88 -10.30 -2.78
CA ILE A 146 -3.16 -11.41 -1.85
C ILE A 146 -3.60 -12.68 -2.59
N THR A 147 -4.32 -12.53 -3.69
CA THR A 147 -4.93 -13.65 -4.43
C THR A 147 -4.63 -13.62 -5.92
N PRO A 148 -3.34 -13.74 -6.32
CA PRO A 148 -2.91 -13.55 -7.71
C PRO A 148 -3.56 -14.54 -8.70
N GLU A 149 -3.97 -15.73 -8.26
CA GLU A 149 -4.56 -16.77 -9.14
C GLU A 149 -6.11 -16.82 -9.12
N ILE A 150 -6.78 -16.23 -8.13
CA ILE A 150 -8.24 -16.36 -7.95
C ILE A 150 -9.00 -15.22 -8.66
N SER A 151 -8.33 -14.10 -8.93
CA SER A 151 -8.92 -12.86 -9.43
C SER A 151 -9.12 -12.79 -10.96
N LEU A 152 -8.76 -13.85 -11.70
CA LEU A 152 -9.11 -13.95 -13.12
C LEU A 152 -10.54 -14.50 -13.28
N PRO A 153 -11.41 -13.90 -14.11
CA PRO A 153 -12.58 -14.62 -14.58
C PRO A 153 -12.07 -15.88 -15.30
N ARG A 154 -12.61 -17.05 -14.93
CA ARG A 154 -12.44 -18.27 -15.71
C ARG A 154 -12.80 -17.94 -17.15
N GLN A 155 -11.79 -17.81 -18.01
CA GLN A 155 -12.03 -17.79 -19.45
C GLN A 155 -12.57 -19.19 -19.79
N GLN A 156 -13.87 -19.25 -20.10
CA GLN A 156 -14.46 -20.32 -20.91
C GLN A 156 -14.35 -19.92 -22.37
#